data_AF-A0A958UXR0-F1
#
_entry.id   AF-A0A958UXR0-F1
#
_cell.length_a   1.000
_cell.length_b   1.000
_cell.length_c   1.000
_cell.angle_alpha   90.00
_cell.angle_beta   90.00
_cell.angle_gamma   90.00
#
_symmetry.space_group_name_H-M   'P 1'
#
loop_
_entity.id
_entity.type
_entity.pdbx_description
1 polymer ?
#
loop_
_entity_poly.entity_id
_entity_poly.type
_entity_poly.pdbx_seq_one_letter_code
_entity_poly.pdbx_strand_id
1 'polypeptide(L)' 'LEKLTVKDLDKTIYIRNQGQSVMDAINRQLAHYSYHIGQIVYLGTLIKGAEWKSLSIPKGGSDSFNKKMMGN' A
#
# COMPACT_ATOMS: atom_id res chain seq x y z
N LEU A 1 4.42 16.24 -1.46
CA LEU A 1 5.56 15.65 -2.22
C LEU A 1 5.94 16.51 -3.44
N GLU A 2 5.00 17.21 -4.08
CA GLU A 2 5.15 17.91 -5.37
C GLU A 2 6.28 18.95 -5.48
N LYS A 3 6.80 19.47 -4.37
CA LYS A 3 7.90 20.46 -4.35
C LYS A 3 9.28 19.86 -4.08
N LEU A 4 9.39 18.54 -3.84
CA LEU A 4 10.67 17.89 -3.57
C LEU A 4 11.44 17.69 -4.88
N THR A 5 12.72 18.00 -4.85
CA THR A 5 13.70 17.62 -5.86
C THR A 5 14.38 16.31 -5.45
N VAL A 6 15.06 15.65 -6.39
CA VAL A 6 15.83 14.42 -6.09
C VAL A 6 16.85 14.64 -4.98
N LYS A 7 17.52 15.81 -4.96
CA LYS A 7 18.51 16.16 -3.93
C LYS A 7 17.89 16.29 -2.53
N ASP A 8 16.58 16.52 -2.43
CA ASP A 8 15.90 16.62 -1.14
C ASP A 8 15.70 15.26 -0.48
N LEU A 9 15.74 14.15 -1.23
CA LEU A 9 15.48 12.81 -0.71
C LEU A 9 16.54 12.34 0.30
N ASP A 10 17.78 12.83 0.16
CA ASP A 10 18.90 12.51 1.05
C ASP A 10 18.97 13.42 2.28
N LYS A 11 18.14 14.47 2.36
CA LYS A 11 18.14 15.38 3.51
C LYS A 11 17.73 14.62 4.76
N THR A 12 18.47 14.82 5.86
CA THR A 12 18.08 14.31 7.17
C THR A 12 16.94 15.15 7.74
N ILE A 13 15.84 14.49 8.10
CA ILE A 13 14.77 15.06 8.90
C ILE A 13 14.62 14.28 10.19
N TYR A 14 13.99 14.89 11.19
CA TYR A 14 13.77 14.26 12.49
C TYR A 14 12.30 13.93 12.68
N ILE A 15 12.01 12.65 12.89
CA ILE A 15 10.68 12.19 13.32
C ILE A 15 10.85 11.55 14.70
N ARG A 16 10.16 12.11 15.71
CA ARG A 16 10.27 11.64 17.12
C ARG A 16 11.74 11.60 17.61
N ASN A 17 12.50 12.65 17.30
CA ASN A 17 13.92 12.78 17.62
C ASN A 17 14.85 11.72 16.98
N GLN A 18 14.36 10.95 16.01
CA GLN A 18 15.18 10.04 15.23
C GLN A 18 15.46 10.67 13.86
N GLY A 19 16.75 10.87 13.57
CA GLY A 19 17.19 11.34 12.26
C GLY A 19 17.04 10.25 11.22
N GLN A 20 16.42 10.55 10.10
CA GLN A 20 16.26 9.65 8.95
C GLN A 20 16.23 10.48 7.66
N SER A 21 16.52 9.86 6.52
CA SER A 21 16.41 10.55 5.24
C SER A 21 14.94 10.88 4.93
N VAL A 22 14.71 11.89 4.07
CA VAL A 22 13.37 12.16 3.54
C VAL A 22 12.82 10.92 2.82
N MET A 23 13.67 10.18 2.11
CA MET A 23 13.28 8.93 1.45
C MET A 23 12.75 7.88 2.44
N ASP A 24 13.47 7.65 3.54
CA ASP A 24 13.06 6.71 4.59
C ASP A 24 11.73 7.13 5.23
N ALA A 25 11.56 8.44 5.46
CA ALA A 25 10.33 8.97 6.02
C ALA A 25 9.12 8.74 5.12
N ILE A 26 9.30 8.91 3.80
CA ILE A 26 8.25 8.64 2.80
C ILE A 26 7.92 7.15 2.76
N ASN A 27 8.94 6.27 2.71
CA ASN A 27 8.75 4.83 2.71
C ASN A 27 8.01 4.35 3.98
N ARG A 28 8.37 4.93 5.14
CA ARG A 28 7.67 4.66 6.41
C ARG A 28 6.19 5.04 6.34
N GLN A 29 5.85 6.18 5.75
CA GLN A 29 4.44 6.59 5.57
C GLN A 29 3.71 5.67 4.59
N LEU A 30 4.34 5.32 3.48
CA LEU A 30 3.78 4.38 2.51
C LEU A 30 3.40 3.05 3.19
N ALA A 31 4.33 2.45 3.93
CA ALA A 31 4.09 1.21 4.67
C ALA A 31 2.98 1.37 5.73
N HIS A 32 2.97 2.48 6.46
CA HIS A 32 1.97 2.78 7.47
C HIS A 32 0.56 2.90 6.88
N TYR A 33 0.41 3.56 5.73
CA TYR A 33 -0.88 3.67 5.05
C TYR A 33 -1.35 2.31 4.54
N SER A 34 -0.48 1.52 3.91
CA SER A 34 -0.81 0.16 3.49
C SER A 34 -1.28 -0.71 4.65
N TYR A 35 -0.64 -0.59 5.83
CA TYR A 35 -1.04 -1.31 7.03
C TYR A 35 -2.46 -0.96 7.48
N HIS A 36 -2.78 0.33 7.59
CA HIS A 36 -4.12 0.77 8.00
C HIS A 36 -5.20 0.46 6.95
N ILE A 37 -4.89 0.59 5.66
CA ILE A 37 -5.80 0.16 4.59
C ILE A 37 -6.08 -1.34 4.71
N GLY A 38 -5.05 -2.16 4.98
CA GLY A 38 -5.20 -3.59 5.23
C GLY A 38 -6.14 -3.88 6.41
N GLN A 39 -5.99 -3.16 7.53
CA GLN A 39 -6.89 -3.29 8.68
C GLN A 39 -8.35 -2.94 8.32
N ILE A 40 -8.57 -1.85 7.57
CA ILE A 40 -9.91 -1.44 7.13
C ILE A 40 -10.53 -2.50 6.21
N VAL A 41 -9.78 -3.00 5.22
CA VAL A 41 -10.25 -4.05 4.30
C VAL A 41 -10.56 -5.34 5.05
N TYR A 42 -9.72 -5.71 6.02
CA TYR A 42 -9.92 -6.90 6.84
C TYR A 42 -11.22 -6.79 7.66
N LEU A 43 -11.43 -5.67 8.35
CA LEU A 43 -12.67 -5.40 9.07
C LEU A 43 -13.89 -5.41 8.13
N GLY A 44 -13.79 -4.78 6.95
CA GLY A 44 -14.86 -4.80 5.95
C GLY A 44 -15.22 -6.21 5.50
N THR A 45 -14.20 -7.05 5.29
CA THR A 45 -14.38 -8.47 4.92
C THR A 45 -15.09 -9.24 6.04
N LEU A 46 -14.70 -9.03 7.30
CA LEU A 46 -15.35 -9.66 8.46
C LEU A 46 -16.80 -9.22 8.62
N ILE A 47 -17.08 -7.92 8.49
CA ILE A 47 -18.42 -7.34 8.68
C ILE A 47 -19.37 -7.80 7.56
N LYS A 48 -18.90 -7.84 6.31
CA LYS A 48 -19.73 -8.21 5.17
C LYS A 48 -19.84 -9.71 4.95
N GLY A 49 -18.88 -10.50 5.44
CA GLY A 49 -18.88 -11.95 5.30
C GLY A 49 -19.12 -12.39 3.85
N ALA A 50 -20.20 -13.14 3.62
CA ALA A 50 -20.57 -13.64 2.29
C ALA A 50 -20.97 -12.54 1.29
N GLU A 51 -21.37 -11.35 1.76
CA GLU A 51 -21.70 -10.21 0.90
C GLU A 51 -20.46 -9.40 0.47
N TRP A 52 -19.27 -9.74 1.00
CA TRP A 52 -18.04 -9.04 0.64
C TRP A 52 -17.73 -9.20 -0.85
N LYS A 53 -17.58 -8.07 -1.54
CA LYS A 53 -17.11 -8.03 -2.92
C LYS A 53 -15.61 -7.75 -2.92
N SER A 54 -14.83 -8.68 -3.48
CA SER A 54 -13.38 -8.50 -3.63
C SER A 54 -13.06 -7.19 -4.36
N LEU A 55 -12.17 -6.39 -3.79
CA LEU A 55 -11.67 -5.13 -4.39
C LEU A 55 -10.57 -5.37 -5.44
N SER A 56 -10.18 -6.64 -5.62
CA SER A 56 -9.20 -7.10 -6.60
C SER A 56 -9.65 -8.47 -7.14
N ILE A 57 -8.72 -9.29 -7.61
CA ILE A 57 -8.99 -10.64 -8.08
C ILE A 57 -9.44 -11.51 -6.89
N PRO A 58 -10.62 -12.15 -6.94
CA PRO A 58 -11.07 -13.07 -5.90
C PRO A 58 -10.06 -14.21 -5.68
N LYS A 59 -10.00 -14.75 -4.46
CA LYS A 59 -9.10 -15.86 -4.11
C LYS A 59 -9.30 -17.04 -5.09
N GLY A 60 -8.21 -17.51 -5.68
CA GLY A 60 -8.22 -18.58 -6.69
C GLY A 60 -8.53 -18.11 -8.12
N GLY A 61 -8.86 -16.84 -8.32
CA GLY A 61 -9.16 -16.26 -9.64
C GLY A 61 -7.95 -15.80 -10.45
N SER A 62 -6.75 -15.79 -9.85
CA SER A 62 -5.54 -15.22 -10.47
C SER A 62 -5.18 -15.86 -11.79
N ASP A 63 -5.22 -17.19 -11.91
CA ASP A 63 -4.87 -17.89 -13.15
C ASP A 63 -5.84 -17.55 -14.28
N SER A 64 -7.14 -17.48 -13.99
CA SER A 64 -8.17 -17.10 -14.97
C SER A 64 -8.01 -15.65 -15.42
N PHE A 65 -7.73 -14.74 -14.48
CA PHE A 65 -7.44 -13.34 -14.79
C PHE A 65 -6.19 -13.21 -15.66
N ASN A 66 -5.09 -13.87 -15.29
CA ASN A 66 -3.82 -13.81 -16.02
C ASN A 66 -3.94 -14.40 -17.43
N LYS A 67 -4.66 -15.51 -17.62
CA LYS A 67 -4.95 -16.05 -18.96
C LYS A 67 -5.69 -15.05 -19.85
N LYS A 68 -6.69 -14.35 -19.31
CA LYS A 68 -7.41 -13.29 -20.03
C LYS A 68 -6.53 -12.10 -20.37
N MET A 69 -5.64 -11.71 -19.45
CA MET A 69 -4.83 -10.51 -19.63
C MET A 69 -3.59 -10.74 -20.51
N MET A 70 -2.98 -11.93 -20.40
CA MET A 70 -1.71 -12.26 -21.04
C MET A 70 -1.84 -13.14 -22.28
N GLY A 71 -3.04 -13.62 -22.60
CA GLY A 71 -3.36 -14.22 -23.90
C GLY A 71 -2.39 -15.31 -24.37
N ASN A 72 -2.33 -16.43 -23.65
CA ASN A 72 -1.80 -17.70 -24.16
C ASN A 72 -2.90 -18.77 -24.08
#